data_AF-A0A1T4KNF2-F1
#
_entry.id   AF-A0A1T4KNF2-F1
#
_cell.length_a   1.000
_cell.length_b   1.000
_cell.length_c   1.000
_cell.angle_alpha   90.00
_cell.angle_beta   90.00
_cell.angle_gamma   90.00
#
_symmetry.space_group_name_H-M   'P 1'
#
loop_
_entity.id
_entity.type
_entity.pdbx_description
1 polymer ?
#
loop_
_entity_poly.entity_id
_entity_poly.type
_entity_poly.pdbx_seq_one_letter_code
_entity_poly.pdbx_strand_id
1 'polypeptide(L)'
;MVIILTGASHTGKTLLAQRMLEKHKIPYFSIDHMKMGLIRSGNTLLTPSDDEEMTTFVWPIVREMIKTAIENKQSLIVEGCYIPYDWRKDFEEEYLRDIRFFCLAMTEEYIDTHFHEIRKHASDIESRLDDSDCTVDWIKENNNRFIEGFEKTGEFIDLIDADYEQVIEKVLLLIPDSIRKMIAGKKYETNDIGMSGSKVLIFDDCVFKILEFYACDNKEHWLNEIEKSDWRAGKYLYELLRDQKLKELCGESTKVLLLVEGEKLIAFCTYAEQDEIQDASLSPWVGFVYTFPEYRGKRRAGKLLQYAYSLAKKEGHKHIYISTGETGLYEKYGYTFWKMMKDINGDDSRVYKTDIVSMDYSEVLGTSVSGTIDRPLGSGHPKHPEMIYPINYGYVDGVFAGDGAEQDVYVFGTDKPLKTYTGKVIAVYHRLNDVEDKWIVSLNGESIPPEDILDAINFQEQYYMGELYTL
;
A
#
# COMPACT_ATOMS: atom_id res chain seq x y z
N MET A 1 -5.81 15.24 -3.49
CA MET A 1 -5.39 14.85 -2.13
C MET A 1 -4.56 15.97 -1.54
N VAL A 2 -4.92 16.48 -0.37
CA VAL A 2 -4.13 17.48 0.37
C VAL A 2 -3.48 16.82 1.58
N ILE A 3 -2.23 17.20 1.85
CA ILE A 3 -1.48 16.73 3.02
C ILE A 3 -1.27 17.92 3.94
N ILE A 4 -1.72 17.82 5.18
CA ILE A 4 -1.38 18.77 6.25
C ILE A 4 -0.20 18.16 7.01
N LEU A 5 0.95 18.85 7.01
CA LEU A 5 2.16 18.43 7.71
C LEU A 5 2.51 19.44 8.80
N THR A 6 2.29 19.04 10.05
CA THR A 6 2.58 19.85 11.24
C THR A 6 3.57 19.16 12.17
N GLY A 7 3.84 19.80 13.29
CA GLY A 7 4.76 19.28 14.29
C GLY A 7 5.61 20.37 14.95
N ALA A 8 6.31 19.95 15.99
CA ALA A 8 7.19 20.81 16.76
C ALA A 8 8.35 21.37 15.91
N SER A 9 8.97 22.44 16.39
CA SER A 9 10.17 23.01 15.76
C SER A 9 11.30 21.98 15.73
N HIS A 10 12.16 22.07 14.71
CA HIS A 10 13.34 21.21 14.52
C HIS A 10 13.06 19.71 14.28
N THR A 11 11.80 19.30 14.08
CA THR A 11 11.47 17.90 13.71
C THR A 11 11.71 17.56 12.23
N GLY A 12 12.08 18.55 11.41
CA GLY A 12 12.36 18.36 9.99
C GLY A 12 11.12 18.43 9.08
N LYS A 13 10.05 19.13 9.48
CA LYS A 13 8.83 19.32 8.66
C LYS A 13 9.13 19.78 7.23
N THR A 14 9.92 20.85 7.06
CA THR A 14 10.27 21.38 5.74
C THR A 14 11.09 20.38 4.93
N LEU A 15 12.02 19.66 5.57
CA LEU A 15 12.78 18.57 4.94
C LEU A 15 11.86 17.44 4.47
N LEU A 16 10.90 17.04 5.30
CA LEU A 16 9.92 16.02 4.94
C LEU A 16 9.00 16.50 3.80
N ALA A 17 8.54 17.75 3.83
CA ALA A 17 7.76 18.34 2.73
C ALA A 17 8.55 18.33 1.42
N GLN A 18 9.85 18.64 1.46
CA GLN A 18 10.76 18.56 0.32
C GLN A 18 10.93 17.10 -0.16
N ARG A 19 11.13 16.14 0.75
CA ARG A 19 11.21 14.71 0.40
C ARG A 19 9.90 14.18 -0.20
N MET A 20 8.75 14.63 0.32
CA MET A 20 7.44 14.30 -0.23
C MET A 20 7.23 14.91 -1.61
N LEU A 21 7.67 16.16 -1.83
CA LEU A 21 7.69 16.77 -3.16
C LEU A 21 8.56 15.96 -4.13
N GLU A 22 9.74 15.54 -3.70
CA GLU A 22 10.64 14.77 -4.55
C GLU A 22 10.11 13.38 -4.88
N LYS A 23 9.56 12.67 -3.89
CA LYS A 23 9.03 11.30 -4.03
C LYS A 23 7.69 11.29 -4.76
N HIS A 24 6.73 12.10 -4.31
CA HIS A 24 5.33 12.05 -4.75
C HIS A 24 4.97 13.12 -5.77
N LYS A 25 5.89 14.04 -6.08
CA LYS A 25 5.67 15.17 -7.01
C LYS A 25 4.52 16.08 -6.60
N ILE A 26 4.25 16.17 -5.29
CA ILE A 26 3.22 17.05 -4.74
C ILE A 26 3.89 18.37 -4.31
N PRO A 27 3.49 19.53 -4.86
CA PRO A 27 4.01 20.82 -4.42
C PRO A 27 3.64 21.09 -2.96
N TYR A 28 4.50 21.82 -2.25
CA TYR A 28 4.26 22.19 -0.86
C TYR A 28 4.14 23.70 -0.68
N PHE A 29 3.37 24.09 0.33
CA PHE A 29 3.07 25.46 0.70
C PHE A 29 3.38 25.67 2.19
N SER A 30 4.42 26.49 2.42
CA SER A 30 4.85 26.86 3.77
C SER A 30 3.96 27.94 4.37
N ILE A 31 3.32 27.60 5.50
CA ILE A 31 2.60 28.59 6.31
C ILE A 31 3.57 29.64 6.86
N ASP A 32 4.84 29.30 7.10
CA ASP A 32 5.86 30.25 7.55
C ASP A 32 6.19 31.30 6.47
N HIS A 33 6.26 30.91 5.19
CA HIS A 33 6.38 31.87 4.10
C HIS A 33 5.19 32.84 4.06
N MET A 34 3.98 32.31 4.25
CA MET A 34 2.77 33.13 4.30
C MET A 34 2.79 34.09 5.49
N LYS A 35 3.08 33.60 6.70
CA LYS A 35 3.24 34.41 7.92
C LYS A 35 4.21 35.55 7.69
N MET A 36 5.43 35.23 7.23
CA MET A 36 6.45 36.25 7.02
C MET A 36 6.07 37.23 5.90
N GLY A 37 5.35 36.77 4.87
CA GLY A 37 4.77 37.62 3.84
C GLY A 37 3.74 38.62 4.39
N LEU A 38 2.81 38.16 5.23
CA LEU A 38 1.79 39.02 5.87
C LEU A 38 2.42 40.09 6.76
N ILE A 39 3.41 39.69 7.58
CA ILE A 39 4.14 40.61 8.47
C ILE A 39 4.91 41.65 7.65
N ARG A 40 5.75 41.21 6.70
CA ARG A 40 6.64 42.10 5.94
C ARG A 40 5.90 43.01 4.96
N SER A 41 4.70 42.62 4.54
CA SER A 41 3.84 43.45 3.70
C SER A 41 2.97 44.45 4.49
N GLY A 42 2.95 44.36 5.82
CA GLY A 42 2.11 45.21 6.68
C GLY A 42 0.62 44.86 6.64
N ASN A 43 0.26 43.65 6.20
CA ASN A 43 -1.12 43.14 6.22
C ASN A 43 -1.56 42.64 7.61
N THR A 44 -0.64 42.64 8.58
CA THR A 44 -0.93 42.38 9.99
C THR A 44 0.00 43.23 10.87
N LEU A 45 -0.45 43.53 12.09
CA LEU A 45 0.38 44.15 13.14
C LEU A 45 1.06 43.11 14.03
N LEU A 46 0.77 41.82 13.82
CA LEU A 46 1.39 40.72 14.56
C LEU A 46 2.88 40.59 14.21
N THR A 47 3.63 40.07 15.16
CA THR A 47 5.07 39.82 15.07
C THR A 47 5.36 38.32 14.99
N PRO A 48 6.60 37.91 14.65
CA PRO A 48 6.98 36.49 14.68
C PRO A 48 6.85 35.81 16.06
N SER A 49 6.66 36.56 17.14
CA SER A 49 6.55 36.04 18.50
C SER A 49 5.10 35.83 18.98
N ASP A 50 4.10 36.30 18.22
CA ASP A 50 2.68 36.23 18.59
C ASP A 50 2.03 34.93 18.08
N ASP A 51 2.54 33.76 18.49
CA ASP A 51 2.22 32.47 17.85
C ASP A 51 0.73 32.06 17.92
N GLU A 52 0.04 32.31 19.03
CA GLU A 52 -1.36 31.92 19.22
C GLU A 52 -2.32 32.82 18.42
N GLU A 53 -2.10 34.13 18.49
CA GLU A 53 -2.80 35.11 17.67
C GLU A 53 -2.53 34.89 16.19
N MET A 54 -1.28 34.56 15.83
CA MET A 54 -0.90 34.24 14.46
C MET A 54 -1.65 33.01 13.96
N THR A 55 -1.74 31.94 14.76
CA THR A 55 -2.50 30.73 14.40
C THR A 55 -3.96 31.08 14.09
N THR A 56 -4.59 31.87 14.96
CA THR A 56 -5.98 32.30 14.78
C THR A 56 -6.18 33.16 13.53
N PHE A 57 -5.18 33.96 13.17
CA PHE A 57 -5.21 34.84 12.01
C PHE A 57 -4.99 34.10 10.68
N VAL A 58 -4.01 33.20 10.60
CA VAL A 58 -3.63 32.54 9.33
C VAL A 58 -4.48 31.33 9.01
N TRP A 59 -4.93 30.57 10.03
CA TRP A 59 -5.65 29.32 9.81
C TRP A 59 -6.90 29.45 8.94
N PRO A 60 -7.79 30.46 9.11
CA PRO A 60 -8.94 30.62 8.24
C PRO A 60 -8.56 30.72 6.76
N ILE A 61 -7.45 31.39 6.44
CA ILE A 61 -6.98 31.53 5.06
C ILE A 61 -6.43 30.20 4.55
N VAL A 62 -5.57 29.54 5.34
CA VAL A 62 -4.99 28.23 5.00
C VAL A 62 -6.08 27.19 4.76
N ARG A 63 -7.10 27.16 5.62
CA ARG A 63 -8.26 26.28 5.47
C ARG A 63 -8.98 26.49 4.14
N GLU A 64 -9.29 27.74 3.77
CA GLU A 64 -9.97 28.00 2.49
C GLU A 64 -9.07 27.66 1.28
N MET A 65 -7.75 27.82 1.39
CA MET A 65 -6.80 27.35 0.37
C MET A 65 -6.85 25.82 0.22
N ILE A 66 -6.92 25.08 1.32
CA ILE A 66 -7.07 23.62 1.32
C ILE A 66 -8.37 23.21 0.62
N LYS A 67 -9.51 23.80 0.99
CA LYS A 67 -10.81 23.52 0.35
C LYS A 67 -10.76 23.78 -1.16
N THR A 68 -10.21 24.93 -1.55
CA THR A 68 -10.03 25.30 -2.96
C THR A 68 -9.15 24.30 -3.72
N ALA A 69 -8.05 23.83 -3.13
CA ALA A 69 -7.19 22.82 -3.75
C ALA A 69 -7.92 21.49 -3.98
N ILE A 70 -8.70 21.04 -2.98
CA ILE A 70 -9.51 19.82 -3.08
C ILE A 70 -10.57 19.95 -4.17
N GLU A 71 -11.32 21.05 -4.19
CA GLU A 71 -12.35 21.32 -5.21
C GLU A 71 -11.76 21.33 -6.64
N ASN A 72 -10.56 21.89 -6.79
CA ASN A 72 -9.84 21.92 -8.06
C ASN A 72 -9.13 20.59 -8.39
N LYS A 73 -9.24 19.57 -7.54
CA LYS A 73 -8.55 18.28 -7.67
C LYS A 73 -7.03 18.42 -7.76
N GLN A 74 -6.48 19.41 -7.06
CA GLN A 74 -5.06 19.67 -7.00
C GLN A 74 -4.48 19.01 -5.75
N SER A 75 -3.33 18.37 -5.91
CA SER A 75 -2.56 17.89 -4.78
C SER A 75 -1.69 19.00 -4.21
N LEU A 76 -1.68 19.14 -2.89
CA LEU A 76 -0.93 20.17 -2.18
C LEU A 76 -0.48 19.64 -0.82
N ILE A 77 0.77 19.87 -0.46
CA ILE A 77 1.23 19.74 0.92
C ILE A 77 1.14 21.14 1.55
N VAL A 78 0.59 21.22 2.75
CA VAL A 78 0.53 22.44 3.55
C VAL A 78 1.33 22.17 4.82
N GLU A 79 2.53 22.74 4.91
CA GLU A 79 3.42 22.53 6.05
C GLU A 79 3.60 23.77 6.93
N GLY A 80 3.65 23.56 8.24
CA GLY A 80 3.90 24.62 9.22
C GLY A 80 3.37 24.29 10.62
N CYS A 81 3.58 25.18 11.58
CA CYS A 81 3.15 24.99 12.98
C CYS A 81 1.80 25.66 13.32
N TYR A 82 1.28 26.57 12.49
CA TYR A 82 0.10 27.38 12.77
C TYR A 82 -1.21 26.67 12.38
N ILE A 83 -1.42 25.47 12.92
CA ILE A 83 -2.60 24.62 12.68
C ILE A 83 -3.29 24.37 14.04
N PRO A 84 -4.58 24.72 14.21
CA PRO A 84 -5.30 24.45 15.45
C PRO A 84 -5.39 22.96 15.77
N TYR A 85 -5.33 22.60 17.06
CA TYR A 85 -5.42 21.21 17.49
C TYR A 85 -6.73 20.52 17.10
N ASP A 86 -7.82 21.29 16.96
CA ASP A 86 -9.15 20.82 16.59
C ASP A 86 -9.55 21.16 15.14
N TRP A 87 -8.55 21.34 14.26
CA TRP A 87 -8.72 21.75 12.86
C TRP A 87 -9.80 20.96 12.08
N ARG A 88 -9.99 19.67 12.40
CA ARG A 88 -11.00 18.82 11.73
C ARG A 88 -12.42 19.38 11.82
N LYS A 89 -12.75 20.13 12.89
CA LYS A 89 -14.08 20.72 13.06
C LYS A 89 -14.44 21.72 11.96
N ASP A 90 -13.43 22.24 11.26
CA ASP A 90 -13.62 23.28 10.24
C ASP A 90 -13.82 22.70 8.82
N PHE A 91 -13.83 21.37 8.69
CA PHE A 91 -14.02 20.67 7.44
C PHE A 91 -15.22 19.72 7.50
N GLU A 92 -16.04 19.74 6.45
CA GLU A 92 -17.07 18.74 6.22
C GLU A 92 -16.46 17.37 5.88
N GLU A 93 -17.20 16.29 6.14
CA GLU A 93 -16.75 14.90 5.94
C GLU A 93 -16.27 14.62 4.50
N GLU A 94 -16.82 15.32 3.51
CA GLU A 94 -16.40 15.21 2.12
C GLU A 94 -14.97 15.70 1.88
N TYR A 95 -14.57 16.83 2.50
CA TYR A 95 -13.19 17.33 2.42
C TYR A 95 -12.23 16.44 3.21
N LEU A 96 -12.65 15.97 4.39
CA LEU A 96 -11.81 15.14 5.26
C LEU A 96 -11.31 13.86 4.57
N ARG A 97 -12.06 13.30 3.61
CA ARG A 97 -11.65 12.13 2.83
C ARG A 97 -10.40 12.37 1.98
N ASP A 98 -10.24 13.61 1.51
CA ASP A 98 -9.14 14.02 0.65
C ASP A 98 -7.96 14.63 1.40
N ILE A 99 -8.07 14.79 2.72
CA ILE A 99 -7.00 15.31 3.59
C ILE A 99 -6.26 14.14 4.26
N ARG A 100 -4.94 14.24 4.32
CA ARG A 100 -4.06 13.40 5.15
C ARG A 100 -3.34 14.30 6.15
N PHE A 101 -3.24 13.87 7.41
CA PHE A 101 -2.69 14.71 8.48
C PHE A 101 -1.50 14.06 9.17
N PHE A 102 -0.32 14.67 9.10
CA PHE A 102 0.89 14.17 9.75
C PHE A 102 1.38 15.18 10.77
N CYS A 103 1.75 14.70 11.97
CA CYS A 103 2.24 15.53 13.06
C CYS A 103 3.54 14.94 13.60
N LEU A 104 4.68 15.58 13.31
CA LEU A 104 5.97 15.13 13.81
C LEU A 104 6.26 15.70 15.20
N ALA A 105 6.64 14.83 16.13
CA ALA A 105 7.17 15.21 17.43
C ALA A 105 8.28 14.24 17.86
N MET A 106 9.18 14.68 18.73
CA MET A 106 10.25 13.88 19.32
C MET A 106 9.99 13.63 20.80
N THR A 107 10.35 12.45 21.31
CA THR A 107 10.32 12.18 22.75
C THR A 107 11.40 12.97 23.48
N GLU A 108 11.21 13.23 24.78
CA GLU A 108 12.25 13.86 25.59
C GLU A 108 13.56 13.04 25.61
N GLU A 109 13.45 11.71 25.65
CA GLU A 109 14.62 10.80 25.63
C GLU A 109 15.38 10.89 24.30
N TYR A 110 14.68 10.96 23.18
CA TYR A 110 15.28 11.17 21.87
C TYR A 110 15.97 12.54 21.80
N ILE A 111 15.31 13.60 22.28
CA ILE A 111 15.86 14.95 22.31
C ILE A 111 17.13 15.00 23.16
N ASP A 112 17.14 14.43 24.36
CA ASP A 112 18.32 14.40 25.23
C ASP A 112 19.51 13.70 24.57
N THR A 113 19.22 12.60 23.87
CA THR A 113 20.25 11.78 23.22
C THR A 113 20.80 12.45 21.96
N HIS A 114 19.94 13.12 21.18
CA HIS A 114 20.25 13.61 19.83
C HIS A 114 20.31 15.13 19.69
N PHE A 115 20.25 15.91 20.79
CA PHE A 115 20.16 17.38 20.75
C PHE A 115 21.18 18.06 19.83
N HIS A 116 22.44 17.60 19.86
CA HIS A 116 23.48 18.17 18.99
C HIS A 116 23.21 17.92 17.49
N GLU A 117 22.71 16.73 17.14
CA GLU A 117 22.34 16.40 15.76
C GLU A 117 21.12 17.20 15.32
N ILE A 118 20.08 17.29 16.17
CA ILE A 118 18.89 18.10 15.92
C ILE A 118 19.27 19.55 15.58
N ARG A 119 20.19 20.15 16.34
CA ARG A 119 20.69 21.51 16.05
C ARG A 119 21.48 21.60 14.75
N LYS A 120 22.30 20.59 14.44
CA LYS A 120 23.07 20.56 13.19
C LYS A 120 22.16 20.52 11.96
N HIS A 121 21.00 19.86 12.06
CA HIS A 121 20.02 19.70 10.99
C HIS A 121 18.97 20.83 10.92
N ALA A 122 19.07 21.84 11.79
CA ALA A 122 18.11 22.94 11.88
C ALA A 122 18.01 23.81 10.61
N SER A 123 18.96 23.67 9.67
CA SER A 123 19.02 24.45 8.43
C SER A 123 19.27 23.63 7.18
N ASP A 124 18.82 22.37 7.16
CA ASP A 124 19.00 21.47 6.00
C ASP A 124 18.29 21.96 4.73
N ILE A 125 17.14 22.62 4.87
CA ILE A 125 16.40 23.21 3.74
C ILE A 125 16.43 24.73 3.77
N GLU A 126 16.21 25.32 4.95
CA GLU A 126 16.05 26.76 5.13
C GLU A 126 17.16 27.33 6.03
N SER A 127 17.76 28.46 5.65
CA SER A 127 18.79 29.09 6.49
C SER A 127 18.16 29.83 7.66
N ARG A 128 18.40 29.36 8.89
CA ARG A 128 18.02 30.09 10.10
C ARG A 128 18.98 31.24 10.35
N LEU A 129 18.44 32.44 10.56
CA LEU A 129 19.23 33.65 10.79
C LEU A 129 19.74 33.74 12.24
N ASP A 130 18.95 33.24 13.19
CA ASP A 130 19.30 33.17 14.61
C ASP A 130 18.62 31.94 15.23
N ASP A 131 19.41 31.12 15.93
CA ASP A 131 18.96 29.91 16.66
C ASP A 131 19.65 29.85 18.04
N SER A 132 20.08 31.00 18.59
CA SER A 132 20.77 31.08 19.88
C SER A 132 19.89 30.65 21.05
N ASP A 133 18.58 30.84 20.93
CA ASP A 133 17.59 30.54 21.96
C ASP A 133 17.12 29.07 21.94
N CYS A 134 17.61 28.28 20.97
CA CYS A 134 17.34 26.86 20.85
C CYS A 134 18.09 26.07 21.93
N THR A 135 17.43 25.91 23.08
CA THR A 135 17.90 25.10 24.21
C THR A 135 17.19 23.74 24.25
N VAL A 136 17.79 22.75 24.92
CA VAL A 136 17.19 21.41 25.07
C VAL A 136 15.82 21.49 25.74
N ASP A 137 15.70 22.29 26.80
CA ASP A 137 14.45 22.47 27.54
C ASP A 137 13.37 23.13 26.67
N TRP A 138 13.75 24.11 25.85
CA TRP A 138 12.83 24.74 24.91
C TRP A 138 12.33 23.77 23.82
N ILE A 139 13.22 22.93 23.26
CA ILE A 139 12.79 21.90 22.28
C ILE A 139 11.83 20.91 22.94
N LYS A 140 12.12 20.46 24.17
CA LYS A 140 11.24 19.55 24.91
C LYS A 140 9.88 20.16 25.18
N GLU A 141 9.84 21.38 25.71
CA GLU A 141 8.59 22.10 25.96
C GLU A 141 7.78 22.28 24.67
N ASN A 142 8.44 22.66 23.57
CA ASN A 142 7.78 22.78 22.27
C ASN A 142 7.21 21.45 21.77
N ASN A 143 7.96 20.36 21.87
CA ASN A 143 7.48 19.02 21.48
C ASN A 143 6.32 18.55 22.35
N ASN A 144 6.41 18.70 23.67
CA ASN A 144 5.34 18.31 24.59
C ASN A 144 4.03 19.07 24.32
N ARG A 145 4.10 20.36 23.94
CA ARG A 145 2.90 21.13 23.55
C ARG A 145 2.19 20.51 22.34
N PHE A 146 2.93 20.08 21.33
CA PHE A 146 2.35 19.40 20.15
C PHE A 146 1.82 18.01 20.50
N ILE A 147 2.58 17.25 21.30
CA ILE A 147 2.19 15.90 21.74
C ILE A 147 0.86 15.99 22.49
N GLU A 148 0.81 16.75 23.58
CA GLU A 148 -0.40 16.86 24.37
C GLU A 148 -1.55 17.52 23.64
N GLY A 149 -1.27 18.54 22.81
CA GLY A 149 -2.29 19.31 22.11
C GLY A 149 -3.09 18.45 21.12
N PHE A 150 -2.39 17.71 20.27
CA PHE A 150 -3.01 16.85 19.25
C PHE A 150 -3.50 15.51 19.83
N GLU A 151 -2.86 14.96 20.86
CA GLU A 151 -3.38 13.76 21.55
C GLU A 151 -4.74 14.04 22.21
N LYS A 152 -4.92 15.22 22.84
CA LYS A 152 -6.18 15.61 23.49
C LYS A 152 -7.35 15.69 22.50
N THR A 153 -7.09 15.89 21.22
CA THR A 153 -8.10 15.93 20.15
C THR A 153 -8.24 14.60 19.39
N GLY A 154 -7.49 13.57 19.80
CA GLY A 154 -7.56 12.23 19.21
C GLY A 154 -6.84 12.11 17.87
N GLU A 155 -5.96 13.06 17.55
CA GLU A 155 -5.06 12.96 16.40
C GLU A 155 -3.92 11.99 16.66
N PHE A 156 -3.41 11.43 15.58
CA PHE A 156 -2.23 10.58 15.61
C PHE A 156 -0.97 11.43 15.50
N ILE A 157 0.05 11.07 16.27
CA ILE A 157 1.35 11.76 16.28
C ILE A 157 2.42 10.78 15.83
N ASP A 158 3.15 11.18 14.81
CA ASP A 158 4.28 10.46 14.25
C ASP A 158 5.51 10.73 15.15
N LEU A 159 5.53 10.04 16.29
CA LEU A 159 6.50 10.23 17.37
C LEU A 159 7.87 9.61 17.03
N ILE A 160 8.92 10.41 17.16
CA ILE A 160 10.32 10.03 16.97
C ILE A 160 10.92 9.71 18.33
N ASP A 161 11.15 8.43 18.59
CA ASP A 161 11.61 7.92 19.88
C ASP A 161 13.01 7.28 19.83
N ALA A 162 13.38 6.66 18.70
CA ALA A 162 14.68 6.00 18.52
C ALA A 162 15.27 6.19 17.12
N ASP A 163 14.51 5.92 16.05
CA ASP A 163 15.00 5.96 14.68
C ASP A 163 14.22 6.99 13.84
N TYR A 164 14.87 8.12 13.58
CA TYR A 164 14.31 9.22 12.80
C TYR A 164 13.93 8.78 11.38
N GLU A 165 14.85 8.13 10.68
CA GLU A 165 14.63 7.75 9.28
C GLU A 165 13.52 6.73 9.14
N GLN A 166 13.39 5.80 10.09
CA GLN A 166 12.28 4.85 10.08
C GLN A 166 10.92 5.56 10.18
N VAL A 167 10.78 6.56 11.05
CA VAL A 167 9.53 7.33 11.18
C VAL A 167 9.26 8.11 9.90
N ILE A 168 10.28 8.76 9.34
CA ILE A 168 10.16 9.51 8.09
C ILE A 168 9.76 8.61 6.92
N GLU A 169 10.39 7.45 6.74
CA GLU A 169 10.04 6.50 5.68
C GLU A 169 8.58 6.02 5.80
N LYS A 170 8.10 5.75 7.03
CA LYS A 170 6.68 5.39 7.24
C LYS A 170 5.74 6.53 6.84
N VAL A 171 6.08 7.77 7.18
CA VAL A 171 5.27 8.94 6.83
C VAL A 171 5.28 9.17 5.31
N LEU A 172 6.41 8.89 4.64
CA LEU A 172 6.53 8.94 3.18
C LEU A 172 5.68 7.92 2.44
N LEU A 173 5.12 6.90 3.11
CA LEU A 173 4.15 5.99 2.48
C LEU A 173 2.75 6.60 2.35
N LEU A 174 2.51 7.79 2.92
CA LEU A 174 1.24 8.52 2.87
C LEU A 174 0.02 7.70 3.33
N ILE A 175 0.25 6.76 4.25
CA ILE A 175 -0.78 5.85 4.75
C ILE A 175 -1.93 6.64 5.40
N PRO A 176 -3.19 6.42 4.99
CA PRO A 176 -4.37 7.04 5.58
C PRO A 176 -4.43 6.95 7.11
N ASP A 177 -4.97 7.98 7.77
CA ASP A 177 -5.05 8.06 9.25
C ASP A 177 -5.84 6.89 9.85
N SER A 178 -6.91 6.45 9.17
CA SER A 178 -7.70 5.27 9.54
C SER A 178 -6.82 4.02 9.66
N ILE A 179 -5.91 3.85 8.71
CA ILE A 179 -4.97 2.75 8.65
C ILE A 179 -3.86 2.94 9.68
N ARG A 180 -3.27 4.13 9.78
CA ARG A 180 -2.20 4.42 10.77
C ARG A 180 -2.65 4.10 12.19
N LYS A 181 -3.90 4.45 12.54
CA LYS A 181 -4.53 4.07 13.83
C LYS A 181 -4.64 2.55 14.01
N MET A 182 -4.89 1.78 12.94
CA MET A 182 -4.98 0.32 13.01
C MET A 182 -3.61 -0.36 13.18
N ILE A 183 -2.54 0.25 12.66
CA ILE A 183 -1.17 -0.30 12.70
C ILE A 183 -0.32 0.25 13.85
N ALA A 184 -0.71 1.38 14.47
CA ALA A 184 -0.01 1.96 15.61
C ALA A 184 0.19 0.95 16.76
N GLY A 185 1.40 0.91 17.33
CA GLY A 185 1.77 0.01 18.43
C GLY A 185 1.96 -1.47 18.03
N LYS A 186 1.81 -1.81 16.74
CA LYS A 186 2.04 -3.16 16.22
C LYS A 186 3.35 -3.19 15.43
N LYS A 187 4.16 -4.24 15.61
CA LYS A 187 5.40 -4.46 14.84
C LYS A 187 5.05 -5.10 13.49
N TYR A 188 5.57 -4.54 12.41
CA TYR A 188 5.51 -5.07 11.04
C TYR A 188 6.91 -5.05 10.45
N GLU A 189 7.28 -6.07 9.69
CA GLU A 189 8.48 -6.09 8.88
C GLU A 189 8.20 -5.37 7.54
N THR A 190 9.21 -4.79 6.88
CA THR A 190 9.03 -4.05 5.62
C THR A 190 8.52 -4.92 4.46
N ASN A 191 8.83 -6.22 4.49
CA ASN A 191 8.26 -7.24 3.60
C ASN A 191 6.77 -7.54 3.89
N ASP A 192 6.20 -7.00 4.96
CA ASP A 192 4.78 -7.15 5.27
C ASP A 192 3.94 -6.16 4.47
N ILE A 193 4.52 -5.19 3.75
CA ILE A 193 3.72 -4.24 2.96
C ILE A 193 3.47 -4.80 1.55
N GLY A 194 2.45 -5.64 1.43
CA GLY A 194 1.60 -5.70 0.26
C GLY A 194 2.12 -6.15 -1.09
N MET A 195 2.98 -7.17 -1.22
CA MET A 195 3.31 -7.72 -2.56
C MET A 195 3.61 -9.23 -2.52
N SER A 196 2.96 -10.01 -3.40
CA SER A 196 3.20 -11.42 -3.85
C SER A 196 3.80 -12.49 -2.90
N GLY A 197 3.85 -12.23 -1.60
CA GLY A 197 4.46 -13.06 -0.57
C GLY A 197 4.40 -12.44 0.84
N SER A 198 4.05 -11.15 0.96
CA SER A 198 3.82 -10.43 2.22
C SER A 198 2.66 -11.00 3.04
N LYS A 199 2.81 -10.99 4.37
CA LYS A 199 1.69 -11.30 5.27
C LYS A 199 0.72 -10.13 5.41
N VAL A 200 1.14 -8.87 5.26
CA VAL A 200 0.23 -7.71 5.28
C VAL A 200 0.05 -7.20 3.83
N LEU A 201 -1.09 -6.59 3.53
CA LEU A 201 -1.48 -6.04 2.23
C LEU A 201 -2.11 -4.68 2.47
N ILE A 202 -1.41 -3.61 2.09
CA ILE A 202 -1.92 -2.24 2.23
C ILE A 202 -2.61 -1.84 0.92
N PHE A 203 -3.83 -1.33 1.01
CA PHE A 203 -4.58 -0.72 -0.09
C PHE A 203 -5.02 0.68 0.33
N ASP A 204 -5.40 1.50 -0.64
CA ASP A 204 -5.78 2.92 -0.47
C ASP A 204 -6.82 3.18 0.64
N ASP A 205 -7.63 2.18 1.01
CA ASP A 205 -8.67 2.25 2.05
C ASP A 205 -8.51 1.27 3.23
N CYS A 206 -7.62 0.27 3.15
CA CYS A 206 -7.58 -0.85 4.09
C CYS A 206 -6.18 -1.46 4.28
N VAL A 207 -5.91 -2.03 5.46
CA VAL A 207 -4.77 -2.94 5.67
C VAL A 207 -5.29 -4.34 5.91
N PHE A 208 -5.13 -5.19 4.89
CA PHE A 208 -5.39 -6.61 5.04
C PHE A 208 -4.16 -7.35 5.55
N LYS A 209 -4.38 -8.49 6.16
CA LYS A 209 -3.32 -9.42 6.53
C LYS A 209 -3.75 -10.83 6.15
N ILE A 210 -2.84 -11.61 5.59
CA ILE A 210 -2.98 -13.06 5.47
C ILE A 210 -2.38 -13.68 6.73
N LEU A 211 -3.25 -14.25 7.56
CA LEU A 211 -2.89 -15.06 8.70
C LEU A 211 -2.96 -16.55 8.33
N GLU A 212 -2.18 -17.35 9.04
CA GLU A 212 -2.35 -18.80 9.06
C GLU A 212 -2.94 -19.17 10.43
N PHE A 213 -4.10 -19.83 10.44
CA PHE A 213 -4.89 -20.10 11.64
C PHE A 213 -4.12 -20.90 12.70
N TYR A 214 -3.31 -21.89 12.32
CA TYR A 214 -2.57 -22.68 13.29
C TYR A 214 -1.38 -21.94 13.90
N ALA A 215 -0.88 -20.90 13.23
CA ALA A 215 0.25 -20.08 13.64
C ALA A 215 -0.14 -18.77 14.38
N CYS A 216 -1.43 -18.43 14.50
CA CYS A 216 -1.86 -17.22 15.21
C CYS A 216 -2.13 -17.47 16.71
N ASP A 217 -1.93 -16.45 17.54
CA ASP A 217 -2.11 -16.54 19.00
C ASP A 217 -3.60 -16.56 19.41
N ASN A 218 -4.46 -15.83 18.69
CA ASN A 218 -5.87 -15.65 19.02
C ASN A 218 -6.80 -16.58 18.22
N LYS A 219 -6.59 -17.90 18.30
CA LYS A 219 -7.33 -18.89 17.50
C LYS A 219 -8.82 -18.91 17.79
N GLU A 220 -9.22 -18.71 19.04
CA GLU A 220 -10.62 -18.70 19.46
C GLU A 220 -11.41 -17.58 18.76
N HIS A 221 -10.84 -16.38 18.71
CA HIS A 221 -11.42 -15.27 17.94
C HIS A 221 -11.62 -15.62 16.48
N TRP A 222 -10.58 -16.14 15.80
CA TRP A 222 -10.67 -16.47 14.38
C TRP A 222 -11.60 -17.65 14.12
N LEU A 223 -11.70 -18.60 15.04
CA LEU A 223 -12.68 -19.68 14.95
C LEU A 223 -14.11 -19.14 15.00
N ASN A 224 -14.39 -18.18 15.90
CA ASN A 224 -15.67 -17.49 15.97
C ASN A 224 -15.95 -16.65 14.72
N GLU A 225 -14.93 -16.03 14.12
CA GLU A 225 -15.09 -15.32 12.85
C GLU A 225 -15.44 -16.28 11.70
N ILE A 226 -14.78 -17.44 11.60
CA ILE A 226 -15.11 -18.47 10.59
C ILE A 226 -16.54 -19.00 10.79
N GLU A 227 -16.97 -19.16 12.05
CA GLU A 227 -18.34 -19.57 12.39
C GLU A 227 -19.37 -18.62 11.77
N LYS A 228 -19.07 -17.34 11.57
CA LYS A 228 -20.01 -16.36 10.98
C LYS A 228 -20.31 -16.62 9.50
N SER A 229 -19.54 -17.46 8.80
CA SER A 229 -19.76 -17.81 7.39
C SER A 229 -21.21 -18.20 7.12
N ASP A 230 -21.81 -17.66 6.06
CA ASP A 230 -23.17 -18.00 5.61
C ASP A 230 -23.21 -19.25 4.72
N TRP A 231 -22.04 -19.73 4.30
CA TRP A 231 -21.88 -20.87 3.42
C TRP A 231 -21.76 -22.19 4.19
N ARG A 232 -22.49 -23.22 3.73
CA ARG A 232 -22.53 -24.56 4.34
C ARG A 232 -21.14 -25.17 4.52
N ALA A 233 -20.26 -25.12 3.51
CA ALA A 233 -18.93 -25.69 3.66
C ALA A 233 -18.04 -24.85 4.60
N GLY A 234 -18.27 -23.54 4.71
CA GLY A 234 -17.63 -22.70 5.72
C GLY A 234 -18.04 -23.08 7.16
N LYS A 235 -19.32 -23.43 7.38
CA LYS A 235 -19.76 -24.02 8.67
C LYS A 235 -19.10 -25.36 8.95
N TYR A 236 -18.94 -26.19 7.92
CA TYR A 236 -18.24 -27.47 8.06
C TYR A 236 -16.75 -27.28 8.39
N LEU A 237 -16.07 -26.31 7.78
CA LEU A 237 -14.70 -25.94 8.15
C LEU A 237 -14.61 -25.53 9.63
N TYR A 238 -15.54 -24.72 10.11
CA TYR A 238 -15.62 -24.35 11.52
C TYR A 238 -15.72 -25.59 12.44
N GLU A 239 -16.61 -26.55 12.12
CA GLU A 239 -16.73 -27.79 12.88
C GLU A 239 -15.43 -28.60 12.88
N LEU A 240 -14.77 -28.74 11.73
CA LEU A 240 -13.49 -29.43 11.60
C LEU A 240 -12.38 -28.78 12.42
N LEU A 241 -12.34 -27.45 12.47
CA LEU A 241 -11.36 -26.71 13.26
C LEU A 241 -11.65 -26.82 14.76
N ARG A 242 -12.91 -26.65 15.18
CA ARG A 242 -13.35 -26.77 16.57
C ARG A 242 -13.04 -28.16 17.13
N ASP A 243 -13.32 -29.20 16.34
CA ASP A 243 -13.13 -30.60 16.74
C ASP A 243 -11.70 -31.11 16.47
N GLN A 244 -10.80 -30.26 15.93
CA GLN A 244 -9.40 -30.59 15.58
C GLN A 244 -9.24 -31.72 14.56
N LYS A 245 -10.19 -31.88 13.63
CA LYS A 245 -10.23 -32.95 12.62
C LYS A 245 -9.74 -32.53 11.24
N LEU A 246 -9.53 -31.24 10.98
CA LEU A 246 -9.18 -30.76 9.65
C LEU A 246 -7.88 -31.39 9.11
N LYS A 247 -6.84 -31.49 9.94
CA LYS A 247 -5.55 -32.07 9.52
C LYS A 247 -5.61 -33.58 9.30
N GLU A 248 -6.44 -34.29 10.06
CA GLU A 248 -6.71 -35.71 9.83
C GLU A 248 -7.37 -35.91 8.46
N LEU A 249 -8.27 -35.00 8.08
CA LEU A 249 -9.00 -35.06 6.81
C LEU A 249 -8.15 -34.64 5.60
N CYS A 250 -7.42 -33.53 5.72
CA CYS A 250 -6.79 -32.82 4.60
C CYS A 250 -5.25 -32.97 4.54
N GLY A 251 -4.65 -33.61 5.55
CA GLY A 251 -3.20 -33.79 5.69
C GLY A 251 -2.57 -32.90 6.78
N GLU A 252 -1.47 -33.38 7.37
CA GLU A 252 -0.82 -32.73 8.52
C GLU A 252 -0.24 -31.35 8.20
N SER A 253 0.19 -31.13 6.95
CA SER A 253 0.71 -29.84 6.50
C SER A 253 -0.37 -28.81 6.16
N THR A 254 -1.66 -29.18 6.27
CA THR A 254 -2.80 -28.29 5.99
C THR A 254 -2.67 -26.95 6.71
N LYS A 255 -2.85 -25.88 5.94
CA LYS A 255 -2.91 -24.49 6.39
C LYS A 255 -4.32 -23.96 6.18
N VAL A 256 -4.79 -23.13 7.11
CA VAL A 256 -6.00 -22.32 6.89
C VAL A 256 -5.57 -20.87 6.79
N LEU A 257 -5.69 -20.32 5.58
CA LEU A 257 -5.29 -18.97 5.24
C LEU A 257 -6.47 -18.03 5.46
N LEU A 258 -6.27 -16.98 6.25
CA LEU A 258 -7.30 -16.01 6.63
C LEU A 258 -6.89 -14.64 6.11
N LEU A 259 -7.69 -14.04 5.22
CA LEU A 259 -7.55 -12.64 4.86
C LEU A 259 -8.35 -11.80 5.86
N VAL A 260 -7.68 -10.94 6.62
CA VAL A 260 -8.28 -10.18 7.72
C VAL A 260 -8.05 -8.69 7.57
N GLU A 261 -8.95 -7.86 8.09
CA GLU A 261 -8.78 -6.41 8.25
C GLU A 261 -8.96 -6.08 9.73
N GLY A 262 -7.86 -5.76 10.43
CA GLY A 262 -7.89 -5.63 11.88
C GLY A 262 -8.36 -6.94 12.54
N GLU A 263 -9.48 -6.89 13.26
CA GLU A 263 -10.10 -8.07 13.91
C GLU A 263 -11.22 -8.71 13.07
N LYS A 264 -11.47 -8.23 11.86
CA LYS A 264 -12.53 -8.75 10.98
C LYS A 264 -11.97 -9.76 10.00
N LEU A 265 -12.66 -10.89 9.84
CA LEU A 265 -12.36 -11.85 8.78
C LEU A 265 -13.06 -11.46 7.47
N ILE A 266 -12.31 -11.41 6.38
CA ILE A 266 -12.75 -10.93 5.06
C ILE A 266 -12.97 -12.11 4.11
N ALA A 267 -12.01 -13.03 4.09
CA ALA A 267 -12.02 -14.22 3.25
C ALA A 267 -11.15 -15.31 3.90
N PHE A 268 -11.36 -16.56 3.53
CA PHE A 268 -10.49 -17.66 3.91
C PHE A 268 -10.41 -18.73 2.82
N CYS A 269 -9.35 -19.54 2.87
CA CYS A 269 -9.25 -20.79 2.12
C CYS A 269 -8.31 -21.77 2.85
N THR A 270 -8.34 -23.04 2.47
CA THR A 270 -7.32 -24.01 2.86
C THR A 270 -6.24 -24.11 1.80
N TYR A 271 -5.03 -24.47 2.23
CA TYR A 271 -3.95 -24.97 1.38
C TYR A 271 -3.52 -26.31 1.99
N ALA A 272 -3.76 -27.41 1.27
CA ALA A 272 -3.76 -28.75 1.87
C ALA A 272 -3.18 -29.82 0.94
N GLU A 273 -2.82 -30.97 1.51
CA GLU A 273 -2.35 -32.13 0.76
C GLU A 273 -3.50 -32.83 0.03
N GLN A 274 -4.68 -32.80 0.62
CA GLN A 274 -5.90 -33.41 0.12
C GLN A 274 -7.10 -32.47 0.30
N ASP A 275 -8.14 -32.69 -0.49
CA ASP A 275 -9.43 -32.03 -0.41
C ASP A 275 -10.55 -33.08 -0.66
N GLU A 276 -11.73 -32.66 -1.12
CA GLU A 276 -12.83 -33.57 -1.48
C GLU A 276 -12.44 -34.68 -2.49
N ILE A 277 -11.34 -34.50 -3.23
CA ILE A 277 -10.71 -35.53 -4.07
C ILE A 277 -9.49 -36.11 -3.34
N GLN A 278 -9.55 -37.40 -3.01
CA GLN A 278 -8.53 -38.10 -2.22
C GLN A 278 -7.51 -38.89 -3.08
N ASP A 279 -7.06 -38.30 -4.20
CA ASP A 279 -5.97 -38.85 -5.00
C ASP A 279 -4.62 -38.35 -4.45
N ALA A 280 -3.90 -39.21 -3.74
CA ALA A 280 -2.62 -38.87 -3.10
C ALA A 280 -1.50 -38.49 -4.08
N SER A 281 -1.67 -38.69 -5.39
CA SER A 281 -0.73 -38.22 -6.41
C SER A 281 -0.90 -36.74 -6.78
N LEU A 282 -1.99 -36.12 -6.33
CA LEU A 282 -2.34 -34.73 -6.62
C LEU A 282 -2.21 -33.91 -5.35
N SER A 283 -1.26 -32.98 -5.34
CA SER A 283 -1.04 -32.04 -4.22
C SER A 283 -0.22 -30.84 -4.72
N PRO A 284 -0.45 -29.63 -4.19
CA PRO A 284 -1.44 -29.26 -3.16
C PRO A 284 -2.82 -28.89 -3.74
N TRP A 285 -3.82 -28.90 -2.86
CA TRP A 285 -5.18 -28.46 -3.13
C TRP A 285 -5.50 -27.15 -2.41
N VAL A 286 -6.29 -26.30 -3.07
CA VAL A 286 -6.93 -25.15 -2.43
C VAL A 286 -8.41 -25.44 -2.27
N GLY A 287 -8.84 -25.58 -1.03
CA GLY A 287 -10.23 -25.88 -0.65
C GLY A 287 -10.85 -24.76 0.16
N PHE A 288 -12.11 -24.94 0.55
CA PHE A 288 -12.85 -24.03 1.42
C PHE A 288 -12.72 -22.53 1.06
N VAL A 289 -12.71 -22.21 -0.23
CA VAL A 289 -12.52 -20.83 -0.71
C VAL A 289 -13.79 -20.02 -0.46
N TYR A 290 -13.70 -19.00 0.39
CA TYR A 290 -14.85 -18.19 0.77
C TYR A 290 -14.48 -16.71 0.93
N THR A 291 -15.41 -15.82 0.57
CA THR A 291 -15.36 -14.38 0.85
C THR A 291 -16.71 -13.94 1.38
N PHE A 292 -16.72 -13.23 2.51
CA PHE A 292 -17.94 -12.72 3.13
C PHE A 292 -18.69 -11.77 2.17
N PRO A 293 -20.03 -11.83 2.09
CA PRO A 293 -20.84 -11.11 1.10
C PRO A 293 -20.48 -9.63 0.92
N GLU A 294 -20.27 -8.92 2.01
CA GLU A 294 -19.95 -7.48 2.06
C GLU A 294 -18.59 -7.11 1.44
N TYR A 295 -17.69 -8.09 1.26
CA TYR A 295 -16.37 -7.89 0.65
C TYR A 295 -16.23 -8.52 -0.75
N ARG A 296 -17.31 -9.09 -1.30
CA ARG A 296 -17.31 -9.65 -2.66
C ARG A 296 -17.19 -8.55 -3.72
N GLY A 297 -16.80 -8.94 -4.94
CA GLY A 297 -16.57 -8.01 -6.05
C GLY A 297 -15.21 -7.28 -6.00
N LYS A 298 -14.46 -7.39 -4.90
CA LYS A 298 -13.14 -6.75 -4.72
C LYS A 298 -11.94 -7.72 -4.88
N ARG A 299 -12.12 -8.83 -5.62
CA ARG A 299 -11.12 -9.90 -5.87
C ARG A 299 -10.39 -10.42 -4.62
N ARG A 300 -11.02 -10.39 -3.43
CA ARG A 300 -10.40 -10.79 -2.15
C ARG A 300 -9.93 -12.24 -2.13
N ALA A 301 -10.75 -13.17 -2.64
CA ALA A 301 -10.34 -14.58 -2.81
C ALA A 301 -9.07 -14.72 -3.65
N GLY A 302 -8.91 -13.92 -4.72
CA GLY A 302 -7.73 -13.94 -5.58
C GLY A 302 -6.42 -13.68 -4.83
N LYS A 303 -6.44 -12.87 -3.77
CA LYS A 303 -5.25 -12.61 -2.95
C LYS A 303 -4.82 -13.85 -2.16
N LEU A 304 -5.78 -14.63 -1.66
CA LEU A 304 -5.51 -15.92 -1.02
C LEU A 304 -5.01 -16.96 -2.03
N LEU A 305 -5.61 -17.00 -3.23
CA LEU A 305 -5.16 -17.90 -4.31
C LEU A 305 -3.72 -17.59 -4.75
N GLN A 306 -3.37 -16.32 -4.90
CA GLN A 306 -2.00 -15.90 -5.22
C GLN A 306 -1.02 -16.27 -4.11
N TYR A 307 -1.40 -16.10 -2.84
CA TYR A 307 -0.55 -16.53 -1.72
C TYR A 307 -0.37 -18.05 -1.68
N ALA A 308 -1.44 -18.82 -1.94
CA ALA A 308 -1.38 -20.28 -2.06
C ALA A 308 -0.48 -20.73 -3.23
N TYR A 309 -0.53 -20.02 -4.37
CA TYR A 309 0.39 -20.23 -5.48
C TYR A 309 1.86 -20.01 -5.05
N SER A 310 2.15 -18.90 -4.35
CA SER A 310 3.51 -18.62 -3.85
C SER A 310 4.02 -19.68 -2.87
N LEU A 311 3.14 -20.22 -2.00
CA LEU A 311 3.48 -21.36 -1.13
C LEU A 311 3.83 -22.61 -1.94
N ALA A 312 2.98 -22.99 -2.90
CA ALA A 312 3.21 -24.14 -3.76
C ALA A 312 4.53 -24.03 -4.53
N LYS A 313 4.83 -22.84 -5.05
CA LYS A 313 6.09 -22.54 -5.74
C LYS A 313 7.30 -22.70 -4.81
N LYS A 314 7.22 -22.15 -3.60
CA LYS A 314 8.29 -22.28 -2.59
C LYS A 314 8.53 -23.73 -2.17
N GLU A 315 7.47 -24.53 -2.13
CA GLU A 315 7.52 -25.96 -1.80
C GLU A 315 7.93 -26.85 -2.99
N GLY A 316 8.12 -26.26 -4.18
CA GLY A 316 8.61 -26.96 -5.38
C GLY A 316 7.55 -27.79 -6.10
N HIS A 317 6.26 -27.50 -5.86
CA HIS A 317 5.17 -28.16 -6.58
C HIS A 317 5.11 -27.70 -8.04
N LYS A 318 4.62 -28.58 -8.91
CA LYS A 318 4.44 -28.29 -10.34
C LYS A 318 3.07 -27.73 -10.68
N HIS A 319 2.08 -28.03 -9.85
CA HIS A 319 0.68 -27.68 -10.07
C HIS A 319 0.02 -27.38 -8.73
N ILE A 320 -1.05 -26.60 -8.74
CA ILE A 320 -1.99 -26.44 -7.63
C ILE A 320 -3.41 -26.71 -8.15
N TYR A 321 -4.20 -27.42 -7.35
CA TYR A 321 -5.49 -27.96 -7.78
C TYR A 321 -6.65 -27.33 -7.01
N ILE A 322 -7.79 -27.21 -7.67
CA ILE A 322 -9.07 -26.84 -7.07
C ILE A 322 -10.14 -27.78 -7.59
N SER A 323 -10.95 -28.30 -6.68
CA SER A 323 -12.16 -29.05 -7.01
C SER A 323 -13.38 -28.17 -6.78
N THR A 324 -14.31 -28.10 -7.74
CA THR A 324 -15.48 -27.21 -7.62
C THR A 324 -16.59 -27.55 -8.60
N GLY A 325 -17.82 -27.18 -8.24
CA GLY A 325 -18.96 -27.10 -9.17
C GLY A 325 -19.00 -25.80 -9.98
N GLU A 326 -18.21 -24.79 -9.63
CA GLU A 326 -18.24 -23.46 -10.26
C GLU A 326 -17.59 -23.45 -11.66
N THR A 327 -18.07 -22.53 -12.51
CA THR A 327 -17.51 -22.29 -13.85
C THR A 327 -17.29 -20.80 -14.09
N GLY A 328 -16.16 -20.43 -14.68
CA GLY A 328 -15.79 -19.04 -14.97
C GLY A 328 -15.27 -18.23 -13.77
N LEU A 329 -15.13 -18.82 -12.59
CA LEU A 329 -14.58 -18.15 -11.41
C LEU A 329 -13.07 -18.29 -11.33
N TYR A 330 -12.56 -19.52 -11.26
CA TYR A 330 -11.14 -19.81 -11.06
C TYR A 330 -10.31 -19.54 -12.32
N GLU A 331 -10.95 -19.58 -13.49
CA GLU A 331 -10.36 -19.21 -14.77
C GLU A 331 -9.89 -17.75 -14.79
N LYS A 332 -10.58 -16.87 -14.07
CA LYS A 332 -10.15 -15.47 -13.88
C LYS A 332 -8.89 -15.32 -13.02
N TYR A 333 -8.43 -16.41 -12.41
CA TYR A 333 -7.26 -16.50 -11.54
C TYR A 333 -6.23 -17.50 -12.09
N GLY A 334 -6.28 -17.82 -13.40
CA GLY A 334 -5.25 -18.61 -14.08
C GLY A 334 -5.44 -20.12 -13.97
N TYR A 335 -6.53 -20.58 -13.37
CA TYR A 335 -6.85 -22.00 -13.35
C TYR A 335 -7.50 -22.43 -14.66
N THR A 336 -7.17 -23.62 -15.13
CA THR A 336 -7.76 -24.22 -16.33
C THR A 336 -8.50 -25.49 -15.95
N PHE A 337 -9.66 -25.71 -16.58
CA PHE A 337 -10.37 -26.98 -16.42
C PHE A 337 -9.47 -28.11 -16.91
N TRP A 338 -9.25 -29.10 -16.06
CA TRP A 338 -8.40 -30.24 -16.39
C TRP A 338 -9.21 -31.48 -16.72
N LYS A 339 -10.04 -31.95 -15.78
CA LYS A 339 -10.85 -33.16 -15.94
C LYS A 339 -11.97 -33.25 -14.89
N MET A 340 -12.88 -34.19 -15.12
CA MET A 340 -13.82 -34.64 -14.08
C MET A 340 -13.17 -35.71 -13.21
N MET A 341 -13.40 -35.66 -11.90
CA MET A 341 -12.99 -36.69 -10.94
C MET A 341 -14.14 -37.00 -9.98
N LYS A 342 -14.03 -38.13 -9.27
CA LYS A 342 -14.98 -38.48 -8.21
C LYS A 342 -14.54 -37.86 -6.89
N ASP A 343 -15.47 -37.19 -6.21
CA ASP A 343 -15.27 -36.75 -4.84
C ASP A 343 -15.38 -37.92 -3.85
N ILE A 344 -15.21 -37.64 -2.56
CA ILE A 344 -15.33 -38.62 -1.47
C ILE A 344 -16.71 -39.29 -1.39
N ASN A 345 -17.76 -38.67 -1.93
CA ASN A 345 -19.12 -39.22 -1.98
C ASN A 345 -19.39 -40.03 -3.25
N GLY A 346 -18.47 -40.01 -4.22
CA GLY A 346 -18.62 -40.65 -5.53
C GLY A 346 -19.34 -39.78 -6.57
N ASP A 347 -19.60 -38.52 -6.25
CA ASP A 347 -20.18 -37.54 -7.16
C ASP A 347 -19.13 -36.96 -8.11
N ASP A 348 -19.55 -36.54 -9.29
CA ASP A 348 -18.64 -35.92 -10.27
C ASP A 348 -18.31 -34.48 -9.86
N SER A 349 -17.03 -34.17 -9.68
CA SER A 349 -16.53 -32.81 -9.43
C SER A 349 -15.56 -32.38 -10.53
N ARG A 350 -15.57 -31.08 -10.86
CA ARG A 350 -14.66 -30.51 -11.87
C ARG A 350 -13.36 -30.18 -11.18
N VAL A 351 -12.27 -30.70 -11.73
CA VAL A 351 -10.92 -30.35 -11.28
C VAL A 351 -10.33 -29.32 -12.20
N TYR A 352 -9.93 -28.21 -11.60
CA TYR A 352 -9.13 -27.19 -12.22
C TYR A 352 -7.71 -27.25 -11.68
N LYS A 353 -6.75 -26.85 -12.51
CA LYS A 353 -5.35 -26.70 -12.11
C LYS A 353 -4.74 -25.44 -12.68
N THR A 354 -3.75 -24.90 -12.00
CA THR A 354 -2.80 -23.98 -12.62
C THR A 354 -1.39 -24.53 -12.47
N ASP A 355 -0.53 -24.23 -13.44
CA ASP A 355 0.84 -24.70 -13.49
C ASP A 355 1.72 -23.72 -12.72
N ILE A 356 2.61 -24.25 -11.88
CA ILE A 356 3.61 -23.45 -11.19
C ILE A 356 4.77 -23.22 -12.15
N VAL A 357 4.94 -21.97 -12.56
CA VAL A 357 5.98 -21.57 -13.51
C VAL A 357 7.06 -20.72 -12.84
N SER A 358 8.28 -20.87 -13.34
CA SER A 358 9.38 -19.94 -13.09
C SER A 358 9.85 -19.47 -14.45
N MET A 359 9.76 -18.17 -14.68
CA MET A 359 10.18 -17.56 -15.93
C MET A 359 11.64 -17.16 -15.86
N ASP A 360 12.34 -17.24 -16.99
CA ASP A 360 13.69 -16.71 -17.16
C ASP A 360 13.62 -15.52 -18.12
N TYR A 361 13.85 -14.33 -17.57
CA TYR A 361 13.89 -13.08 -18.34
C TYR A 361 15.31 -12.58 -18.56
N SER A 362 16.34 -13.41 -18.40
CA SER A 362 17.76 -13.00 -18.54
C SER A 362 18.11 -12.42 -19.92
N GLU A 363 17.41 -12.83 -20.98
CA GLU A 363 17.58 -12.28 -22.33
C GLU A 363 16.92 -10.89 -22.51
N VAL A 364 15.97 -10.54 -21.65
CA VAL A 364 15.18 -9.30 -21.72
C VAL A 364 15.69 -8.27 -20.71
N LEU A 365 15.92 -8.71 -19.47
CA LEU A 365 16.35 -7.85 -18.38
C LEU A 365 17.71 -7.23 -18.71
N GLY A 366 17.76 -5.92 -18.61
CA GLY A 366 18.93 -5.10 -18.87
C GLY A 366 19.14 -4.72 -20.33
N THR A 367 18.30 -5.19 -21.25
CA THR A 367 18.33 -4.75 -22.65
C THR A 367 17.88 -3.31 -22.79
N SER A 368 18.39 -2.63 -23.83
CA SER A 368 17.92 -1.30 -24.21
C SER A 368 16.86 -1.42 -25.30
N VAL A 369 15.73 -0.78 -25.09
CA VAL A 369 14.56 -0.82 -25.98
C VAL A 369 14.12 0.60 -26.33
N SER A 370 13.45 0.74 -27.47
CA SER A 370 12.77 1.97 -27.86
C SER A 370 11.34 1.66 -28.27
N GLY A 371 10.45 2.62 -28.10
CA GLY A 371 9.05 2.37 -28.36
C GLY A 371 8.19 3.64 -28.37
N THR A 372 6.91 3.40 -28.57
CA THR A 372 5.89 4.44 -28.71
C THR A 372 4.96 4.45 -27.50
N ILE A 373 4.60 5.66 -27.03
CA ILE A 373 3.68 5.86 -25.91
C ILE A 373 2.31 6.23 -26.48
N ASP A 374 1.34 5.33 -26.31
CA ASP A 374 -0.04 5.54 -26.76
C ASP A 374 -1.00 5.82 -25.59
N ARG A 375 -0.53 5.66 -24.34
CA ARG A 375 -1.21 6.05 -23.10
C ARG A 375 -0.25 6.91 -22.27
N PRO A 376 -0.10 8.20 -22.63
CA PRO A 376 0.80 9.09 -21.89
C PRO A 376 0.35 9.28 -20.44
N LEU A 377 1.29 9.60 -19.56
CA LEU A 377 1.03 9.94 -18.16
C LEU A 377 -0.11 10.97 -18.06
N GLY A 378 -1.09 10.70 -17.20
CA GLY A 378 -2.27 11.54 -16.98
C GLY A 378 -3.41 11.31 -17.98
N SER A 379 -3.25 10.44 -18.98
CA SER A 379 -4.36 10.06 -19.88
C SER A 379 -5.32 9.07 -19.23
N GLY A 380 -6.59 9.09 -19.65
CA GLY A 380 -7.58 8.10 -19.22
C GLY A 380 -7.56 6.85 -20.08
N HIS A 381 -7.90 5.70 -19.49
CA HIS A 381 -8.00 4.44 -20.22
C HIS A 381 -9.11 4.49 -21.28
N PRO A 382 -8.92 3.95 -22.51
CA PRO A 382 -9.87 4.12 -23.62
C PRO A 382 -11.27 3.58 -23.35
N LYS A 383 -11.36 2.50 -22.56
CA LYS A 383 -12.63 1.87 -22.16
C LYS A 383 -13.13 2.34 -20.79
N HIS A 384 -12.24 2.93 -20.00
CA HIS A 384 -12.47 3.30 -18.60
C HIS A 384 -11.86 4.69 -18.35
N PRO A 385 -12.44 5.77 -18.88
CA PRO A 385 -11.83 7.10 -18.82
C PRO A 385 -11.57 7.60 -17.38
N GLU A 386 -12.26 7.05 -16.40
CA GLU A 386 -12.06 7.25 -14.96
C GLU A 386 -10.74 6.68 -14.43
N MET A 387 -10.19 5.67 -15.11
CA MET A 387 -8.90 5.06 -14.78
C MET A 387 -7.80 5.86 -15.46
N ILE A 388 -7.16 6.73 -14.69
CA ILE A 388 -6.06 7.58 -15.16
C ILE A 388 -4.74 6.83 -15.04
N TYR A 389 -3.92 6.88 -16.10
CA TYR A 389 -2.57 6.32 -16.11
C TYR A 389 -1.64 7.20 -15.27
N PRO A 390 -1.14 6.73 -14.11
CA PRO A 390 -0.21 7.47 -13.27
C PRO A 390 1.23 7.46 -13.83
N ILE A 391 1.46 6.66 -14.89
CA ILE A 391 2.75 6.44 -15.52
C ILE A 391 2.58 6.36 -17.04
N ASN A 392 3.63 6.67 -17.81
CA ASN A 392 3.62 6.49 -19.26
C ASN A 392 3.51 5.02 -19.62
N TYR A 393 2.56 4.70 -20.49
CA TYR A 393 2.30 3.35 -20.97
C TYR A 393 2.27 3.32 -22.49
N GLY A 394 2.84 2.26 -23.05
CA GLY A 394 2.98 2.09 -24.49
C GLY A 394 3.53 0.72 -24.80
N TYR A 395 4.27 0.62 -25.91
CA TYR A 395 4.80 -0.65 -26.39
C TYR A 395 6.20 -0.49 -26.99
N VAL A 396 6.94 -1.59 -27.05
CA VAL A 396 8.24 -1.67 -27.72
C VAL A 396 8.05 -1.81 -29.23
N ASP A 397 8.67 -0.94 -30.02
CA ASP A 397 8.52 -0.97 -31.48
C ASP A 397 9.12 -2.27 -32.05
N GLY A 398 8.30 -3.05 -32.76
CA GLY A 398 8.74 -4.26 -33.47
C GLY A 398 9.05 -5.49 -32.62
N VAL A 399 8.74 -5.46 -31.32
CA VAL A 399 8.76 -6.63 -30.43
C VAL A 399 7.32 -7.01 -30.12
N PHE A 400 6.96 -8.28 -30.29
CA PHE A 400 5.58 -8.76 -30.15
C PHE A 400 5.42 -9.68 -28.94
N ALA A 401 4.33 -9.51 -28.20
CA ALA A 401 3.95 -10.32 -27.06
C ALA A 401 3.19 -11.61 -27.47
N GLY A 402 2.81 -12.43 -26.49
CA GLY A 402 2.17 -13.73 -26.70
C GLY A 402 0.81 -13.68 -27.39
N ASP A 403 0.14 -12.53 -27.38
CA ASP A 403 -1.14 -12.30 -28.07
C ASP A 403 -0.95 -11.82 -29.53
N GLY A 404 0.28 -11.59 -29.96
CA GLY A 404 0.63 -11.06 -31.28
C GLY A 404 0.52 -9.55 -31.41
N ALA A 405 0.20 -8.82 -30.34
CA ALA A 405 0.34 -7.37 -30.26
C ALA A 405 1.79 -6.98 -29.92
N GLU A 406 2.12 -5.69 -30.01
CA GLU A 406 3.43 -5.20 -29.57
C GLU A 406 3.59 -5.34 -28.05
N GLN A 407 4.81 -5.58 -27.58
CA GLN A 407 5.08 -5.83 -26.17
C GLN A 407 4.84 -4.57 -25.34
N ASP A 408 3.82 -4.62 -24.49
CA ASP A 408 3.46 -3.50 -23.62
C ASP A 408 4.53 -3.19 -22.57
N VAL A 409 4.65 -1.90 -22.24
CA VAL A 409 5.60 -1.35 -21.28
C VAL A 409 5.01 -0.31 -20.34
N TYR A 410 5.56 -0.27 -19.13
CA TYR A 410 5.49 0.86 -18.22
C TYR A 410 6.83 1.61 -18.27
N VAL A 411 6.80 2.93 -18.49
CA VAL A 411 8.02 3.73 -18.64
C VAL A 411 8.22 4.69 -17.48
N PHE A 412 9.28 4.46 -16.71
CA PHE A 412 9.72 5.23 -15.55
C PHE A 412 10.87 6.19 -15.90
N GLY A 413 11.12 7.15 -15.00
CA GLY A 413 12.22 8.12 -15.13
C GLY A 413 11.80 9.49 -15.65
N THR A 414 10.49 9.79 -15.68
CA THR A 414 9.98 11.12 -15.98
C THR A 414 8.60 11.35 -15.35
N ASP A 415 8.30 12.61 -15.05
CA ASP A 415 7.00 13.14 -14.60
C ASP A 415 6.19 13.79 -15.73
N LYS A 416 6.66 13.68 -16.98
CA LYS A 416 6.02 14.28 -18.16
C LYS A 416 5.41 13.21 -19.06
N PRO A 417 4.30 13.54 -19.75
CA PRO A 417 3.77 12.69 -20.80
C PRO A 417 4.76 12.59 -21.96
N LEU A 418 4.98 11.38 -22.45
CA LEU A 418 5.88 11.08 -23.55
C LEU A 418 5.09 10.73 -24.83
N LYS A 419 5.78 10.82 -25.97
CA LYS A 419 5.30 10.27 -27.26
C LYS A 419 6.09 9.04 -27.68
N THR A 420 7.37 9.03 -27.39
CA THR A 420 8.31 7.93 -27.66
C THR A 420 9.29 7.84 -26.51
N TYR A 421 9.96 6.71 -26.36
CA TYR A 421 10.97 6.50 -25.34
C TYR A 421 12.14 5.66 -25.87
N THR A 422 13.28 5.80 -25.19
CA THR A 422 14.40 4.85 -25.24
C THR A 422 14.84 4.65 -23.80
N GLY A 423 15.00 3.40 -23.37
CA GLY A 423 15.37 3.09 -21.99
C GLY A 423 15.78 1.65 -21.81
N LYS A 424 16.11 1.29 -20.57
CA LYS A 424 16.55 -0.06 -20.19
C LYS A 424 15.41 -0.83 -19.53
N VAL A 425 15.19 -2.08 -19.91
CA VAL A 425 14.26 -2.97 -19.20
C VAL A 425 14.88 -3.33 -17.85
N ILE A 426 14.26 -2.94 -16.76
CA ILE A 426 14.76 -3.17 -15.38
C ILE A 426 13.97 -4.23 -14.62
N ALA A 427 12.74 -4.50 -15.06
CA ALA A 427 11.91 -5.56 -14.50
C ALA A 427 10.90 -6.06 -15.54
N VAL A 428 10.32 -7.22 -15.26
CA VAL A 428 9.16 -7.77 -15.97
C VAL A 428 8.11 -8.16 -14.96
N TYR A 429 6.89 -7.66 -15.11
CA TYR A 429 5.72 -8.14 -14.38
C TYR A 429 5.09 -9.27 -15.18
N HIS A 430 5.29 -10.50 -14.71
CA HIS A 430 4.75 -11.69 -15.34
C HIS A 430 3.33 -11.94 -14.86
N ARG A 431 2.36 -11.94 -15.77
CA ARG A 431 0.97 -12.28 -15.43
C ARG A 431 0.78 -13.78 -15.48
N LEU A 432 0.35 -14.37 -14.37
CA LEU A 432 0.07 -15.80 -14.20
C LEU A 432 -1.26 -16.23 -14.82
N ASN A 433 -2.17 -15.28 -15.03
CA ASN A 433 -3.54 -15.53 -15.50
C ASN A 433 -3.85 -14.78 -16.81
N ASP A 434 -2.83 -14.38 -17.54
CA ASP A 434 -2.91 -13.64 -18.80
C ASP A 434 -1.75 -14.06 -19.69
N VAL A 435 -1.87 -13.84 -21.00
CA VAL A 435 -0.84 -14.26 -21.98
C VAL A 435 0.21 -13.18 -22.25
N GLU A 436 0.08 -12.03 -21.61
CA GLU A 436 0.88 -10.85 -21.88
C GLU A 436 1.61 -10.38 -20.62
N ASP A 437 2.93 -10.36 -20.70
CA ASP A 437 3.76 -9.79 -19.65
C ASP A 437 3.86 -8.27 -19.83
N LYS A 438 4.25 -7.57 -18.77
CA LYS A 438 4.47 -6.12 -18.83
C LYS A 438 5.94 -5.83 -18.54
N TRP A 439 6.63 -5.16 -19.46
CA TRP A 439 8.02 -4.77 -19.23
C TRP A 439 8.08 -3.43 -18.52
N ILE A 440 9.02 -3.31 -17.59
CA ILE A 440 9.26 -2.08 -16.85
C ILE A 440 10.54 -1.47 -17.40
N VAL A 441 10.41 -0.30 -18.01
CA VAL A 441 11.51 0.42 -18.66
C VAL A 441 11.89 1.65 -17.85
N SER A 442 13.17 1.80 -17.56
CA SER A 442 13.75 3.00 -16.94
C SER A 442 14.49 3.82 -17.99
N LEU A 443 14.11 5.09 -18.19
CA LEU A 443 14.70 5.98 -19.20
C LEU A 443 16.20 6.23 -18.98
N ASN A 444 16.61 6.39 -17.72
CA ASN A 444 18.00 6.61 -17.32
C ASN A 444 18.72 5.31 -16.94
N GLY A 445 18.01 4.18 -16.92
CA GLY A 445 18.53 2.88 -16.53
C GLY A 445 18.79 2.73 -15.03
N GLU A 446 18.30 3.66 -14.21
CA GLU A 446 18.34 3.54 -12.75
C GLU A 446 17.47 2.36 -12.29
N SER A 447 17.95 1.65 -11.28
CA SER A 447 17.16 0.64 -10.58
C SER A 447 16.04 1.33 -9.82
N ILE A 448 14.85 0.75 -9.87
CA ILE A 448 13.68 1.22 -9.12
C ILE A 448 13.34 0.15 -8.09
N PRO A 449 13.11 0.52 -6.82
CA PRO A 449 12.68 -0.44 -5.81
C PRO A 449 11.43 -1.23 -6.27
N PRO A 450 11.37 -2.56 -6.06
CA PRO A 450 10.22 -3.37 -6.45
C PRO A 450 8.87 -2.84 -5.97
N GLU A 451 8.83 -2.29 -4.77
CA GLU A 451 7.66 -1.67 -4.15
C GLU A 451 7.16 -0.46 -4.97
N ASP A 452 8.05 0.45 -5.36
CA ASP A 452 7.70 1.64 -6.14
C ASP A 452 7.22 1.25 -7.56
N ILE A 453 7.82 0.20 -8.14
CA ILE A 453 7.35 -0.35 -9.42
C ILE A 453 5.90 -0.83 -9.29
N LEU A 454 5.65 -1.65 -8.27
CA LEU A 454 4.38 -2.33 -8.12
C LEU A 454 3.25 -1.36 -7.74
N ASP A 455 3.53 -0.37 -6.89
CA ASP A 455 2.59 0.70 -6.54
C ASP A 455 2.20 1.50 -7.79
N ALA A 456 3.16 1.88 -8.61
CA ALA A 456 2.91 2.66 -9.82
C ALA A 456 2.08 1.91 -10.88
N ILE A 457 2.19 0.58 -10.95
CA ILE A 457 1.42 -0.24 -11.91
C ILE A 457 0.14 -0.83 -11.31
N ASN A 458 -0.07 -0.73 -10.00
CA ASN A 458 -1.18 -1.36 -9.28
C ASN A 458 -2.56 -0.91 -9.81
N PHE A 459 -2.69 0.33 -10.30
CA PHE A 459 -3.93 0.85 -10.89
C PHE A 459 -4.52 -0.12 -11.95
N GLN A 460 -3.66 -0.77 -12.74
CA GLN A 460 -4.03 -1.76 -13.76
C GLN A 460 -3.75 -3.18 -13.30
N GLU A 461 -2.59 -3.44 -12.70
CA GLU A 461 -2.15 -4.81 -12.39
C GLU A 461 -2.89 -5.43 -11.20
N GLN A 462 -3.63 -4.66 -10.40
CA GLN A 462 -4.50 -5.18 -9.34
C GLN A 462 -5.56 -6.18 -9.84
N TYR A 463 -5.90 -6.16 -11.13
CA TYR A 463 -6.88 -7.05 -11.73
C TYR A 463 -6.30 -8.39 -12.21
N TYR A 464 -4.98 -8.54 -12.17
CA TYR A 464 -4.25 -9.73 -12.60
C TYR A 464 -3.59 -10.43 -11.41
N MET A 465 -3.24 -11.69 -11.60
CA MET A 465 -2.30 -12.40 -10.73
C MET A 465 -0.95 -12.34 -11.40
N GLY A 466 0.09 -11.96 -10.67
CA GLY A 466 1.41 -11.82 -11.27
C GLY A 466 2.55 -11.78 -10.27
N GLU A 467 3.75 -11.86 -10.80
CA GLU A 467 5.01 -11.84 -10.08
C GLU A 467 5.96 -10.85 -10.75
N LEU A 468 6.71 -10.08 -9.96
CA LEU A 468 7.73 -9.19 -10.48
C LEU A 468 9.09 -9.90 -10.54
N TYR A 469 9.73 -9.86 -11.71
CA TYR A 469 11.09 -10.31 -11.94
C TYR A 469 11.96 -9.07 -12.16
N THR A 470 12.97 -8.88 -11.33
CA THR A 470 13.85 -7.70 -11.38
C THR A 470 15.26 -8.09 -11.82
N LEU A 471 16.02 -7.11 -12.31
CA LEU A 471 17.42 -7.26 -12.74
C LEU A 471 18.36 -7.70 -11.61
#